data_AF-A0A7S2GWU2-F1
#
_entry.id   AF-A0A7S2GWU2-F1
#
_cell.length_a   1.000
_cell.length_b   1.000
_cell.length_c   1.000
_cell.angle_alpha   90.00
_cell.angle_beta   90.00
_cell.angle_gamma   90.00
#
_symmetry.space_group_name_H-M   'P 1'
#
loop_
_entity.id
_entity.type
_entity.pdbx_description
1 polymer ?
#
loop_
_entity_poly.entity_id
_entity_poly.type
_entity_poly.pdbx_seq_one_letter_code
_entity_poly.pdbx_strand_id
1 'polypeptide(L)'
;SNVAGSRVQPLAPSLVVAGETVKTMMWPLSYAMEGESLDDSAIPEPSFDAVTLGTMDYDTVAVITFSEAATKDAVQTYHDRLVNACRSDGLEPYPAASAGGDVIFAQYDAIFSLSERRNEVWLPLTSHDWS
;
A
#
# COMPACT_ATOMS: atom_id res chain seq x y z
N SER A 1 -19.10 6.50 2.40
CA SER A 1 -20.35 6.15 1.68
C SER A 1 -20.15 6.45 0.21
N ASN A 2 -20.95 5.85 -0.66
CA ASN A 2 -21.00 6.17 -2.08
C ASN A 2 -22.39 6.70 -2.42
N VAL A 3 -22.52 7.35 -3.58
CA VAL A 3 -23.77 7.96 -4.04
C VAL A 3 -24.90 6.92 -4.16
N ALA A 4 -24.56 5.67 -4.49
CA ALA A 4 -25.50 4.57 -4.65
C ALA A 4 -25.98 3.93 -3.32
N GLY A 5 -25.40 4.30 -2.17
CA GLY A 5 -25.67 3.65 -0.87
C GLY A 5 -25.28 2.16 -0.82
N SER A 6 -24.51 1.67 -1.79
CA SER A 6 -24.14 0.26 -1.91
C SER A 6 -22.95 -0.09 -1.01
N ARG A 7 -22.76 -1.37 -0.72
CA ARG A 7 -21.54 -1.84 -0.04
C ARG A 7 -20.46 -2.11 -1.07
N VAL A 8 -19.25 -1.62 -0.80
CA VAL A 8 -18.05 -1.94 -1.57
C VAL A 8 -17.17 -2.83 -0.69
N GLN A 9 -16.79 -3.99 -1.21
CA GLN A 9 -15.88 -4.91 -0.54
C GLN A 9 -14.49 -4.73 -1.20
N PRO A 10 -13.45 -4.33 -0.45
CA PRO A 10 -12.11 -4.26 -1.01
C PRO A 10 -11.57 -5.67 -1.29
N LEU A 11 -10.74 -5.80 -2.32
CA LEU A 11 -10.12 -7.07 -2.72
C LEU A 11 -8.86 -7.40 -1.92
N ALA A 12 -8.22 -6.38 -1.34
CA ALA A 12 -6.95 -6.48 -0.63
C ALA A 12 -6.98 -5.61 0.65
N PRO A 13 -5.97 -5.73 1.53
CA PRO A 13 -5.81 -4.82 2.66
C PRO A 13 -5.76 -3.35 2.21
N SER A 14 -6.03 -2.43 3.14
CA SER A 14 -5.84 -1.02 2.83
C SER A 14 -4.35 -0.73 2.67
N LEU A 15 -3.99 -0.10 1.57
CA LEU A 15 -2.66 0.44 1.34
C LEU A 15 -2.60 1.86 1.86
N VAL A 16 -1.50 2.19 2.51
CA VAL A 16 -1.29 3.49 3.11
C VAL A 16 0.03 4.05 2.59
N VAL A 17 -0.02 5.26 2.04
CA VAL A 17 1.16 6.06 1.72
C VAL A 17 1.25 7.14 2.78
N ALA A 18 2.28 7.07 3.62
CA ALA A 18 2.53 8.04 4.67
C ALA A 18 3.74 8.90 4.33
N GLY A 19 3.46 10.12 3.88
CA GLY A 19 4.46 11.18 3.78
C GLY A 19 4.59 11.95 5.09
N GLU A 20 5.45 12.97 5.08
CA GLU A 20 5.74 13.76 6.28
C GLU A 20 4.51 14.53 6.80
N THR A 21 3.70 15.06 5.88
CA THR A 21 2.56 15.95 6.19
C THR A 21 1.22 15.39 5.75
N VAL A 22 1.20 14.50 4.78
CA VAL A 22 -0.02 13.94 4.18
C VAL A 22 0.02 12.41 4.28
N LYS A 23 -1.13 11.83 4.61
CA LYS A 23 -1.34 10.39 4.64
C LYS A 23 -2.50 10.05 3.72
N THR A 24 -2.23 9.22 2.73
CA THR A 24 -3.24 8.74 1.78
C THR A 24 -3.57 7.28 2.11
N MET A 25 -4.86 6.95 2.18
CA MET A 25 -5.34 5.58 2.37
C MET A 25 -6.10 5.14 1.12
N MET A 26 -5.76 3.95 0.64
CA MET A 26 -6.28 3.38 -0.59
C MET A 26 -6.84 1.99 -0.32
N TRP A 27 -7.93 1.66 -1.00
CA TRP A 27 -8.55 0.34 -0.94
C TRP A 27 -8.58 -0.23 -2.35
N PRO A 28 -7.83 -1.30 -2.64
CA PRO A 28 -7.87 -1.94 -3.96
C PRO A 28 -9.27 -2.51 -4.24
N LEU A 29 -9.86 -2.10 -5.37
CA LEU A 29 -11.23 -2.47 -5.75
C LEU A 29 -11.29 -3.40 -6.97
N SER A 30 -10.29 -3.35 -7.84
CA SER A 30 -10.18 -4.15 -9.06
C SER A 30 -8.71 -4.29 -9.45
N TYR A 31 -8.38 -5.30 -10.26
CA TYR A 31 -7.05 -5.52 -10.85
C TYR A 31 -7.23 -6.09 -12.26
N ALA A 32 -6.27 -5.86 -13.15
CA ALA A 32 -6.30 -6.34 -14.54
C ALA A 32 -4.89 -6.63 -15.03
N MET A 33 -4.57 -7.86 -15.42
CA MET A 33 -3.20 -8.22 -15.79
C MET A 33 -2.69 -7.40 -16.97
N GLU A 34 -1.38 -7.43 -17.22
CA GLU A 34 -0.81 -6.77 -18.39
C GLU A 34 -1.52 -7.23 -19.67
N GLY A 35 -2.06 -6.26 -20.43
CA GLY A 35 -2.84 -6.51 -21.65
C GLY A 35 -4.35 -6.73 -21.43
N GLU A 36 -4.83 -6.78 -20.18
CA GLU A 36 -6.26 -6.80 -19.85
C GLU A 36 -6.79 -5.38 -19.59
N SER A 37 -8.10 -5.20 -19.79
CA SER A 37 -8.79 -3.95 -19.43
C SER A 37 -9.33 -4.04 -18.01
N LEU A 38 -9.13 -2.98 -17.23
CA LEU A 38 -9.70 -2.87 -15.90
C LEU A 38 -11.22 -2.67 -15.99
N ASP A 39 -11.99 -3.57 -15.36
CA ASP A 39 -13.43 -3.41 -15.20
C ASP A 39 -13.71 -2.62 -13.92
N ASP A 40 -14.10 -1.34 -14.09
CA ASP A 40 -14.52 -0.43 -13.03
C ASP A 40 -16.04 -0.20 -13.01
N SER A 41 -16.80 -0.86 -13.88
CA SER A 41 -18.23 -0.59 -14.07
C SER A 41 -19.08 -0.82 -12.81
N ALA A 42 -18.59 -1.68 -11.91
CA ALA A 42 -19.21 -1.99 -10.63
C ALA A 42 -18.76 -1.09 -9.47
N ILE A 43 -17.79 -0.19 -9.68
CA ILE A 43 -17.25 0.69 -8.65
C ILE A 43 -18.15 1.94 -8.53
N PRO A 44 -18.87 2.14 -7.41
CA PRO A 44 -19.77 3.26 -7.27
C PRO A 44 -19.00 4.56 -7.00
N GLU A 45 -19.53 5.68 -7.51
CA GLU A 45 -18.95 6.99 -7.32
C GLU A 45 -18.90 7.39 -5.82
N PRO A 46 -17.77 7.92 -5.32
CA PRO A 46 -17.65 8.38 -3.95
C PRO A 46 -18.61 9.54 -3.68
N SER A 47 -19.21 9.58 -2.48
CA SER A 47 -20.11 10.66 -2.07
C SER A 47 -19.42 11.81 -1.33
N PHE A 48 -18.09 11.78 -1.24
CA PHE A 48 -17.29 12.73 -0.48
C PHE A 48 -16.12 13.21 -1.33
N ASP A 49 -15.94 14.53 -1.43
CA ASP A 49 -14.91 15.15 -2.27
C ASP A 49 -13.47 14.76 -1.89
N ALA A 50 -13.26 14.36 -0.63
CA ALA A 50 -11.96 13.88 -0.14
C ALA A 50 -11.61 12.46 -0.61
N VAL A 51 -12.54 11.75 -1.26
CA VAL A 51 -12.35 10.40 -1.77
C VAL A 51 -12.38 10.45 -3.28
N THR A 52 -11.30 10.01 -3.91
CA THR A 52 -11.20 9.91 -5.37
C THR A 52 -10.99 8.46 -5.78
N LEU A 53 -11.40 8.15 -7.01
CA LEU A 53 -11.04 6.91 -7.68
C LEU A 53 -9.81 7.17 -8.54
N GLY A 54 -8.90 6.21 -8.58
CA GLY A 54 -7.68 6.29 -9.36
C GLY A 54 -7.16 4.89 -9.68
N THR A 55 -6.28 4.82 -10.66
CA THR A 55 -5.54 3.62 -11.05
C THR A 55 -4.11 3.72 -10.54
N MET A 56 -3.54 2.59 -10.14
CA MET A 56 -2.14 2.46 -9.77
C MET A 56 -1.51 1.43 -10.70
N ASP A 57 -0.36 1.76 -11.29
CA ASP A 57 0.38 0.83 -12.14
C ASP A 57 0.93 -0.34 -11.33
N TYR A 58 1.28 -1.41 -12.04
CA TYR A 58 2.02 -2.52 -11.44
C TYR A 58 3.40 -2.06 -11.01
N ASP A 59 3.80 -2.48 -9.81
CA ASP A 59 5.14 -2.22 -9.32
C ASP A 59 5.68 -3.44 -8.58
N THR A 60 6.99 -3.57 -8.66
CA THR A 60 7.79 -4.62 -8.02
C THR A 60 8.23 -4.10 -6.67
N VAL A 61 7.69 -4.70 -5.60
CA VAL A 61 7.98 -4.28 -4.22
C VAL A 61 8.64 -5.39 -3.43
N ALA A 62 9.63 -5.02 -2.61
CA ALA A 62 10.06 -5.85 -1.50
C ALA A 62 9.10 -5.64 -0.32
N VAL A 63 8.86 -6.70 0.47
CA VAL A 63 7.87 -6.67 1.56
C VAL A 63 8.45 -7.25 2.84
N ILE A 64 8.20 -6.59 3.98
CA ILE A 64 8.44 -7.14 5.31
C ILE A 64 7.18 -7.10 6.16
N THR A 65 6.87 -8.19 6.85
CA THR A 65 5.72 -8.31 7.75
C THR A 65 6.07 -7.93 9.19
N PHE A 66 5.14 -7.33 9.92
CA PHE A 66 5.27 -7.06 11.35
C PHE A 66 3.92 -7.09 12.07
N SER A 67 3.94 -7.41 13.37
CA SER A 67 2.73 -7.62 14.18
C SER A 67 2.42 -6.54 15.21
N GLU A 68 3.29 -5.53 15.32
CA GLU A 68 3.09 -4.39 16.19
C GLU A 68 2.01 -3.45 15.64
N ALA A 69 1.53 -2.51 16.47
CA ALA A 69 0.69 -1.44 15.98
C ALA A 69 1.47 -0.61 14.94
N ALA A 70 0.86 -0.31 13.79
CA ALA A 70 1.47 0.52 12.74
C ALA A 70 1.49 2.01 13.14
N THR A 71 2.26 2.33 14.18
CA THR A 71 2.65 3.69 14.53
C THR A 71 3.72 4.18 13.57
N LYS A 72 3.92 5.52 13.50
CA LYS A 72 4.97 6.12 12.65
C LYS A 72 6.33 5.48 12.92
N ASP A 73 6.71 5.37 14.19
CA ASP A 73 8.02 4.86 14.60
C ASP A 73 8.19 3.37 14.26
N ALA A 74 7.15 2.56 14.46
CA ALA A 74 7.18 1.15 14.10
C ALA A 74 7.35 0.97 12.58
N VAL A 75 6.50 1.64 11.80
CA VAL A 75 6.54 1.60 10.33
C VAL A 75 7.91 2.04 9.81
N GLN A 76 8.47 3.14 10.32
CA GLN A 76 9.81 3.61 9.94
C GLN A 76 10.90 2.60 10.30
N THR A 77 10.82 2.00 11.49
CA THR A 77 11.80 0.99 11.93
C THR A 77 11.82 -0.22 10.98
N TYR A 78 10.64 -0.72 10.58
CA TYR A 78 10.56 -1.85 9.65
C TYR A 78 10.93 -1.46 8.22
N HIS A 79 10.62 -0.23 7.80
CA HIS A 79 11.08 0.33 6.53
C HIS A 79 12.61 0.35 6.44
N ASP A 80 13.29 0.90 7.45
CA ASP A 80 14.76 0.99 7.44
C ASP A 80 15.42 -0.40 7.47
N ARG A 81 14.80 -1.36 8.18
CA ARG A 81 15.23 -2.76 8.13
C ARG A 81 15.11 -3.35 6.73
N LEU A 82 13.99 -3.10 6.04
CA LEU A 82 13.75 -3.60 4.69
C LEU A 82 14.72 -2.99 3.67
N VAL A 83 14.99 -1.68 3.77
CA VAL A 83 16.00 -1.00 2.92
C VAL A 83 17.37 -1.65 3.08
N ASN A 84 17.79 -1.92 4.32
CA ASN A 84 19.08 -2.55 4.60
C ASN A 84 19.14 -3.99 4.10
N ALA A 85 18.06 -4.76 4.27
CA ALA A 85 17.96 -6.13 3.76
C ALA A 85 18.08 -6.15 2.24
N CYS A 86 17.31 -5.31 1.53
CA CYS A 86 17.36 -5.20 0.07
C CYS A 86 18.77 -4.90 -0.43
N ARG A 87 19.46 -3.92 0.16
CA ARG A 87 20.84 -3.57 -0.20
C ARG A 87 21.83 -4.71 0.05
N SER A 88 21.64 -5.45 1.15
CA SER A 88 22.46 -6.63 1.46
C SER A 88 22.28 -7.74 0.43
N ASP A 89 21.07 -7.87 -0.12
CA ASP A 89 20.71 -8.89 -1.11
C ASP A 89 21.00 -8.43 -2.56
N GLY A 90 21.58 -7.23 -2.72
CA GLY A 90 21.90 -6.67 -4.04
C GLY A 90 20.69 -6.11 -4.80
N LEU A 91 19.54 -5.98 -4.14
CA LEU A 91 18.36 -5.31 -4.68
C LEU A 91 18.56 -3.79 -4.56
N GLU A 92 18.00 -3.04 -5.51
CA GLU A 92 18.09 -1.59 -5.55
C GLU A 92 16.73 -0.95 -5.24
N PRO A 93 16.48 -0.51 -4.00
CA PRO A 93 15.28 0.25 -3.66
C PRO A 93 15.14 1.51 -4.51
N TYR A 94 13.90 1.89 -4.84
CA TYR A 94 13.64 3.13 -5.54
C TYR A 94 14.21 4.32 -4.76
N PRO A 95 14.93 5.27 -5.40
CA PRO A 95 15.68 6.30 -4.69
C PRO A 95 14.83 7.16 -3.73
N ALA A 96 13.62 7.54 -4.13
CA ALA A 96 12.74 8.36 -3.29
C ALA A 96 12.27 7.62 -2.03
N ALA A 97 11.98 6.32 -2.13
CA ALA A 97 11.54 5.51 -1.00
C ALA A 97 12.68 5.28 0.00
N SER A 98 13.92 5.09 -0.49
CA SER A 98 15.08 4.83 0.38
C SER A 98 15.77 6.07 0.95
N ALA A 99 15.36 7.28 0.55
CA ALA A 99 15.92 8.56 0.99
C ALA A 99 15.11 9.24 2.13
N GLY A 100 14.28 8.47 2.84
CA GLY A 100 13.38 9.02 3.87
C GLY A 100 12.14 9.70 3.28
N GLY A 101 11.76 9.34 2.05
CA GLY A 101 10.50 9.74 1.44
C GLY A 101 9.31 8.98 2.01
N ASP A 102 8.21 8.99 1.26
CA ASP A 102 6.95 8.38 1.70
C ASP A 102 7.12 6.88 1.98
N VAL A 103 6.53 6.41 3.08
CA VAL A 103 6.53 4.99 3.44
C VAL A 103 5.19 4.37 3.04
N ILE A 104 5.27 3.23 2.36
CA ILE A 104 4.10 2.44 1.95
C ILE A 104 3.93 1.28 2.92
N PHE A 105 2.71 1.09 3.43
CA PHE A 105 2.40 -0.06 4.26
C PHE A 105 0.97 -0.57 4.05
N ALA A 106 0.77 -1.88 4.18
CA ALA A 106 -0.53 -2.52 4.13
C ALA A 106 -1.04 -2.81 5.54
N GLN A 107 -2.31 -2.51 5.78
CA GLN A 107 -3.01 -2.83 7.03
C GLN A 107 -4.16 -3.79 6.76
N TYR A 108 -4.07 -5.00 7.32
CA TYR A 108 -5.07 -6.05 7.10
C TYR A 108 -6.24 -5.97 8.07
N ASP A 109 -5.95 -5.62 9.32
CA ASP A 109 -6.94 -5.70 10.38
C ASP A 109 -7.45 -4.32 10.78
N ALA A 110 -8.72 -4.25 11.19
CA ALA A 110 -9.28 -3.03 11.75
C ALA A 110 -8.46 -2.56 12.97
N ILE A 111 -8.34 -1.24 13.15
CA ILE A 111 -7.57 -0.57 14.20
C ILE A 111 -7.85 -1.15 15.62
N PHE A 112 -9.04 -1.74 15.81
CA PHE A 112 -9.54 -2.28 17.09
C PHE A 112 -9.64 -3.82 17.16
N SER A 113 -9.11 -4.57 16.19
CA SER A 113 -9.08 -6.03 16.31
C SER A 113 -8.08 -6.47 17.39
N LEU A 114 -8.46 -7.48 18.18
CA LEU A 114 -7.66 -8.09 19.25
C LEU A 114 -6.85 -9.30 18.76
N SER A 115 -6.92 -9.63 17.47
CA SER A 115 -6.10 -10.68 16.85
C SER A 115 -4.66 -10.21 16.64
N GLU A 116 -3.77 -11.17 16.39
CA GLU A 116 -2.39 -10.90 15.99
C GLU A 116 -2.42 -10.01 14.73
N ARG A 117 -2.07 -8.72 14.90
CA ARG A 117 -2.18 -7.74 13.83
C ARG A 117 -1.25 -8.15 12.71
N ARG A 118 -1.71 -8.06 11.47
CA ARG A 118 -0.85 -8.26 10.30
C ARG A 118 -0.68 -6.94 9.58
N ASN A 119 0.56 -6.45 9.58
CA ASN A 119 0.96 -5.29 8.81
C ASN A 119 2.16 -5.65 7.94
N GLU A 120 2.31 -4.92 6.85
CA GLU A 120 3.42 -5.06 5.93
C GLU A 120 3.98 -3.69 5.60
N VAL A 121 5.30 -3.54 5.53
CA VAL A 121 5.95 -2.40 4.87
C VAL A 121 6.36 -2.82 3.47
N TRP A 122 6.03 -2.00 2.49
CA TRP A 122 6.31 -2.23 1.08
C TRP A 122 7.37 -1.22 0.61
N LEU A 123 8.40 -1.71 -0.07
CA LEU A 123 9.50 -0.90 -0.60
C LEU A 123 9.59 -1.12 -2.11
N PRO A 124 9.18 -0.13 -2.92
CA PRO A 124 9.38 -0.18 -4.37
C PRO A 124 10.84 -0.39 -4.72
N LEU A 125 11.08 -1.26 -5.70
CA LEU A 125 12.41 -1.52 -6.24
C LEU A 125 12.56 -0.81 -7.59
N THR A 126 13.78 -0.40 -7.89
CA THR A 126 14.15 -0.03 -9.26
C THR A 126 14.06 -1.29 -10.14
N SER A 127 13.66 -1.12 -11.41
CA SER A 127 13.41 -2.22 -12.35
C SER A 127 14.36 -3.41 -12.16
N HIS A 128 13.77 -4.60 -12.06
CA HIS A 128 14.47 -5.86 -11.80
C HIS A 128 14.10 -6.85 -12.92
N ASP A 129 14.89 -7.90 -13.13
CA ASP A 129 14.62 -8.96 -14.14
C ASP A 129 13.21 -9.60 -14.11
N TRP A 130 12.39 -9.34 -13.08
CA TRP A 130 11.01 -9.79 -12.96
C TRP A 130 9.96 -8.66 -13.00
N SER A 131 10.39 -7.42 -13.29
CA SER A 131 9.55 -6.25 -13.56
C SER A 131 9.24 -6.10 -15.04
#